data_AF-A0A958DA56-F1
#
_entry.id   AF-A0A958DA56-F1
#
_cell.length_a   1.000
_cell.length_b   1.000
_cell.length_c   1.000
_cell.angle_alpha   90.00
_cell.angle_beta   90.00
_cell.angle_gamma   90.00
#
_symmetry.space_group_name_H-M   'P 1'
#
loop_
_entity.id
_entity.type
_entity.pdbx_description
1 polymer ?
#
loop_
_entity_poly.entity_id
_entity_poly.type
_entity_poly.pdbx_seq_one_letter_code
_entity_poly.pdbx_strand_id
1 'polypeptide(L)'
;MSDLELLRRYEPVVRYTNGEMFFPCTVDEYLAQCHLWMADQERQATLLAQPGELTTDRLATYRTVPREHRLYLQYVDAPLNAIAYQRWLQRPDHPVLPNPNRLQRVGLMTRIFDGIFYLALLV
;
A
#
# COMPACT_ATOMS: atom_id res chain seq x y z
N MET A 1 -15.59 10.32 -37.97
CA MET A 1 -15.23 9.87 -36.61
C MET A 1 -13.73 10.08 -36.48
N SER A 2 -13.28 10.91 -35.54
CA SER A 2 -11.85 11.18 -35.32
C SER A 2 -11.21 10.13 -34.40
N ASP A 3 -9.88 10.03 -34.41
CA ASP A 3 -9.14 9.12 -33.54
C ASP A 3 -9.46 9.36 -32.05
N LEU A 4 -9.64 10.62 -31.65
CA LEU A 4 -10.02 10.98 -30.28
C LEU A 4 -11.43 10.47 -29.93
N GLU A 5 -12.37 10.53 -30.87
CA GLU A 5 -13.73 9.98 -30.67
C GLU A 5 -13.72 8.45 -30.54
N LEU A 6 -12.84 7.77 -31.28
CA LEU A 6 -12.66 6.33 -31.19
C LEU A 6 -12.05 5.93 -29.85
N LEU A 7 -11.00 6.61 -29.40
CA LEU A 7 -10.35 6.34 -28.12
C LEU A 7 -11.29 6.54 -26.93
N ARG A 8 -12.05 7.65 -26.92
CA ARG A 8 -13.04 7.91 -25.86
C ARG A 8 -14.15 6.87 -25.82
N ARG A 9 -14.56 6.33 -26.96
CA ARG A 9 -15.61 5.30 -27.03
C ARG A 9 -15.18 3.97 -26.40
N TYR A 10 -13.89 3.66 -26.46
CA TYR A 10 -13.33 2.39 -25.98
C TYR A 10 -12.35 2.58 -24.82
N GLU A 11 -12.48 3.68 -24.07
CA GLU A 11 -11.60 3.90 -22.92
C GLU A 11 -11.84 2.82 -21.85
N PRO A 12 -10.77 2.25 -21.26
CA PRO A 12 -10.91 1.26 -20.21
C PRO A 12 -11.47 1.92 -18.94
N VAL A 13 -12.58 1.39 -18.43
CA VAL A 13 -13.12 1.80 -17.13
C VAL A 13 -12.44 1.02 -16.03
N VAL A 14 -11.62 1.68 -15.22
CA VAL A 14 -11.00 1.06 -14.04
C VAL A 14 -11.99 1.10 -12.88
N ARG A 15 -12.27 -0.06 -12.28
CA ARG A 15 -13.13 -0.18 -11.10
C ARG A 15 -12.31 -0.52 -9.88
N TYR A 16 -12.43 0.28 -8.83
CA TYR A 16 -11.75 0.08 -7.56
C TYR A 16 -12.72 -0.40 -6.50
N THR A 17 -12.20 -1.16 -5.54
CA THR A 17 -12.98 -1.57 -4.36
C THR A 17 -13.15 -0.38 -3.43
N ASN A 18 -14.27 -0.32 -2.71
CA ASN A 18 -14.43 0.64 -1.64
C ASN A 18 -13.32 0.40 -0.60
N GLY A 19 -12.56 1.46 -0.27
CA GLY A 19 -11.40 1.38 0.61
C GLY A 19 -10.06 1.19 -0.08
N GLU A 20 -10.02 1.07 -1.41
CA GLU A 20 -8.77 1.15 -2.16
C GLU A 20 -8.15 2.54 -2.00
N MET A 21 -6.85 2.58 -1.75
CA MET A 21 -6.08 3.82 -1.55
C MET A 21 -4.91 3.94 -2.51
N PHE A 22 -4.67 2.92 -3.32
CA PHE A 22 -3.63 2.90 -4.35
C PHE A 22 -4.28 3.09 -5.72
N PHE A 23 -4.29 4.33 -6.18
CA PHE A 23 -4.73 4.68 -7.51
C PHE A 23 -3.54 4.74 -8.48
N PRO A 24 -3.72 4.41 -9.76
CA PRO A 24 -2.73 4.66 -10.78
C PRO A 24 -2.32 6.13 -10.76
N CYS A 25 -1.02 6.35 -10.75
CA CYS A 25 -0.42 7.67 -10.89
C CYS A 25 0.51 7.66 -12.10
N THR A 26 0.89 8.86 -12.56
CA THR A 26 1.88 8.97 -13.62
C THR A 26 3.24 8.50 -13.11
N VAL A 27 4.02 7.85 -13.97
CA VAL A 27 5.36 7.37 -13.60
C VAL A 27 6.25 8.55 -13.23
N ASP A 28 6.19 9.65 -13.99
CA ASP A 28 7.06 10.80 -13.76
C ASP A 28 6.79 11.48 -12.41
N GLU A 29 5.52 11.68 -12.02
CA GLU A 29 5.18 12.25 -10.71
C GLU A 29 5.53 11.30 -9.56
N TYR A 30 5.41 9.98 -9.78
CA TYR A 30 5.84 8.98 -8.81
C TYR A 30 7.35 9.04 -8.59
N LEU A 31 8.14 9.07 -9.68
CA LEU A 31 9.61 9.16 -9.61
C LEU A 31 10.07 10.47 -8.97
N ALA A 32 9.39 11.58 -9.26
CA ALA A 32 9.70 12.88 -8.67
C ALA A 32 9.57 12.90 -7.14
N GLN A 33 8.83 11.98 -6.54
CA GLN A 33 8.69 11.88 -5.08
C GLN A 33 9.51 10.75 -4.46
N CYS A 34 10.22 9.95 -5.28
CA CYS A 34 10.99 8.81 -4.78
C CYS A 34 12.43 9.18 -4.46
N HIS A 35 12.94 8.58 -3.39
CA HIS A 35 14.36 8.34 -3.21
C HIS A 35 14.79 7.10 -4.00
N LEU A 36 15.97 7.13 -4.62
CA LEU A 36 16.61 5.94 -5.18
C LEU A 36 17.73 5.48 -4.27
N TRP A 37 17.64 4.23 -3.82
CA TRP A 37 18.61 3.61 -2.93
C TRP A 37 19.28 2.40 -3.57
N MET A 38 20.52 2.15 -3.17
CA MET A 38 21.24 0.92 -3.43
C MET A 38 21.55 0.21 -2.13
N ALA A 39 21.02 -1.00 -1.95
CA ALA A 39 21.33 -1.84 -0.79
C ALA A 39 22.27 -2.98 -1.18
N ASP A 40 23.24 -3.26 -0.32
CA ASP A 40 24.07 -4.47 -0.38
C ASP A 40 23.41 -5.67 0.35
N GLN A 41 24.11 -6.79 0.41
CA GLN A 41 23.66 -7.99 1.15
C GLN A 41 23.59 -7.78 2.66
N GLU A 42 24.41 -6.89 3.22
CA GLU A 42 24.46 -6.54 4.64
C GLU A 42 23.39 -5.51 5.04
N ARG A 43 22.52 -5.12 4.09
CA ARG A 43 21.48 -4.10 4.24
C ARG A 43 22.02 -2.70 4.50
N GLN A 44 23.27 -2.42 4.16
CA GLN A 44 23.76 -1.06 4.10
C GLN A 44 23.18 -0.40 2.84
N ALA A 45 22.45 0.69 3.04
CA ALA A 45 21.76 1.40 1.97
C ALA A 45 22.48 2.73 1.69
N THR A 46 22.89 2.92 0.44
CA THR A 46 23.48 4.17 -0.06
C THR A 46 22.44 4.91 -0.90
N LEU A 47 22.24 6.18 -0.60
CA LEU A 47 21.34 7.04 -1.36
C LEU A 47 22.00 7.44 -2.69
N LEU A 48 21.29 7.22 -3.80
CA LEU A 48 21.76 7.53 -5.15
C LEU A 48 21.06 8.74 -5.78
N ALA A 49 19.81 9.00 -5.40
CA ALA A 49 19.07 10.18 -5.84
C ALA A 49 17.99 10.56 -4.82
N GLN A 50 17.77 11.86 -4.64
CA GLN A 50 16.73 12.44 -3.79
C GLN A 50 15.41 12.64 -4.56
N PRO A 51 14.28 12.91 -3.88
CA PRO A 51 13.07 13.38 -4.52
C PRO A 51 13.35 14.64 -5.36
N GLY A 52 12.73 14.72 -6.53
CA GLY A 52 12.90 15.79 -7.52
C GLY A 52 14.14 15.64 -8.42
N GLU A 53 15.10 14.81 -8.03
CA GLU A 53 16.28 14.53 -8.83
C GLU A 53 16.08 13.40 -9.85
N LEU A 54 15.10 12.53 -9.61
CA LEU A 54 14.85 11.33 -10.40
C LEU A 54 13.85 11.59 -11.54
N THR A 55 14.26 11.23 -12.76
CA THR A 55 13.41 11.21 -13.95
C THR A 55 13.49 9.84 -14.62
N THR A 56 12.58 9.54 -15.54
CA THR A 56 12.62 8.29 -16.31
C THR A 56 13.95 8.12 -17.05
N ASP A 57 14.48 9.17 -17.67
CA ASP A 57 15.79 9.17 -18.34
C ASP A 57 16.95 8.94 -17.36
N ARG A 58 16.95 9.64 -16.22
CA ARG A 58 18.00 9.46 -15.20
C ARG A 58 17.95 8.07 -14.59
N LEU A 59 16.76 7.55 -14.29
CA LEU A 59 16.57 6.19 -13.78
C LEU A 59 17.15 5.16 -14.75
N ALA A 60 16.96 5.37 -16.06
CA ALA A 60 17.49 4.51 -17.10
C ALA A 60 19.03 4.52 -17.23
N THR A 61 19.74 5.39 -16.50
CA THR A 61 21.22 5.36 -16.41
C THR A 61 21.74 4.33 -15.41
N TYR A 62 20.93 3.93 -14.43
CA TYR A 62 21.31 2.97 -13.38
C TYR A 62 21.14 1.50 -13.83
N ARG A 63 21.63 1.17 -15.03
CA ARG A 63 21.45 -0.17 -15.64
C ARG A 63 22.34 -1.25 -15.03
N THR A 64 23.53 -0.84 -14.59
CA THR A 64 24.55 -1.77 -14.11
C THR A 64 24.58 -1.69 -12.60
N VAL A 65 24.05 -2.72 -11.95
CA VAL A 65 24.10 -2.90 -10.51
C VAL A 65 25.07 -4.04 -10.22
N PRO A 66 26.03 -3.88 -9.29
CA PRO A 66 26.87 -4.99 -8.86
C PRO A 66 26.01 -6.19 -8.44
N ARG A 67 26.46 -7.43 -8.70
CA ARG A 67 25.67 -8.66 -8.45
C ARG A 67 25.10 -8.79 -7.04
N GLU A 68 25.84 -8.26 -6.07
CA GLU A 68 25.52 -8.32 -4.63
C GLU A 68 24.59 -7.19 -4.17
N HIS A 69 24.23 -6.27 -5.07
CA HIS A 69 23.49 -5.06 -4.75
C HIS A 69 22.12 -5.05 -5.43
N ARG A 70 21.18 -4.33 -4.82
CA ARG A 70 19.83 -4.12 -5.35
C ARG A 70 19.44 -2.66 -5.29
N LEU A 71 18.81 -2.20 -6.36
CA LEU A 71 18.19 -0.88 -6.40
C LEU A 71 16.74 -0.98 -5.94
N TYR A 72 16.29 0.01 -5.18
CA TYR A 72 14.88 0.15 -4.85
C TYR A 72 14.49 1.62 -4.77
N LEU A 73 13.23 1.89 -5.11
CA LEU A 73 12.61 3.20 -4.98
C LEU A 73 11.87 3.26 -3.64
N GLN A 74 12.04 4.36 -2.93
CA GLN A 74 11.33 4.64 -1.70
C GLN A 74 10.50 5.92 -1.87
N TYR A 75 9.18 5.75 -1.98
CA TYR A 75 8.23 6.85 -2.04
C TYR A 75 7.88 7.40 -0.65
N VAL A 76 7.85 6.52 0.36
CA VAL A 76 7.51 6.88 1.74
C VAL A 76 8.77 6.89 2.59
N ASP A 77 9.16 8.07 3.05
CA ASP A 77 10.41 8.28 3.79
C ASP A 77 10.44 7.52 5.12
N ALA A 78 9.34 7.58 5.88
CA ALA A 78 9.22 6.93 7.17
C ALA A 78 7.80 6.40 7.39
N PRO A 79 7.65 5.26 8.09
CA PRO A 79 6.35 4.79 8.50
C PRO A 79 5.65 5.81 9.40
N LEU A 80 4.32 5.82 9.34
CA LEU A 80 3.51 6.62 10.25
C LEU A 80 3.79 6.21 11.70
N ASN A 81 4.06 7.18 12.56
CA ASN A 81 4.09 6.96 14.00
C ASN A 81 2.67 6.67 14.53
N ALA A 82 2.58 6.12 15.74
CA ALA A 82 1.30 5.70 16.32
C ALA A 82 0.25 6.82 16.39
N ILE A 83 0.66 8.06 16.71
CA ILE A 83 -0.24 9.21 16.81
C ILE A 83 -0.73 9.63 15.43
N ALA A 84 0.18 9.71 14.45
CA ALA A 84 -0.14 10.04 13.07
C ALA A 84 -1.08 8.99 12.46
N TYR A 85 -0.84 7.71 12.77
CA TYR A 85 -1.71 6.61 12.36
C TYR A 85 -3.12 6.72 12.95
N GLN A 86 -3.25 6.99 14.26
CA GLN A 86 -4.56 7.20 14.90
C GLN A 86 -5.31 8.40 14.29
N ARG A 87 -4.61 9.51 14.04
CA ARG A 87 -5.22 10.67 13.36
C ARG A 87 -5.68 10.36 11.94
N TRP A 88 -4.92 9.55 11.21
CA TRP A 88 -5.27 9.12 9.87
C TRP A 88 -6.54 8.25 9.87
N LEU A 89 -6.69 7.33 10.83
CA LEU A 89 -7.90 6.52 11.02
C LEU A 89 -9.15 7.35 11.38
N GLN A 90 -8.96 8.50 12.03
CA GLN A 90 -10.05 9.39 12.46
C GLN A 90 -10.45 10.42 11.39
N ARG A 91 -9.82 10.44 10.21
CA ARG A 91 -10.19 11.38 9.14
C ARG A 91 -11.63 11.11 8.68
N PRO A 92 -12.44 12.16 8.44
CA PRO A 92 -13.83 12.00 8.02
C PRO A 92 -13.96 11.26 6.67
N ASP A 93 -12.97 11.42 5.79
CA ASP A 93 -12.94 10.79 4.47
C ASP A 93 -12.36 9.36 4.48
N HIS A 94 -11.90 8.87 5.64
CA HIS A 94 -11.32 7.54 5.73
C HIS A 94 -12.42 6.49 5.58
N PRO A 95 -12.35 5.60 4.57
CA PRO A 95 -13.37 4.60 4.34
C PRO A 95 -13.43 3.61 5.51
N VAL A 96 -14.58 3.55 6.18
CA VAL A 96 -14.82 2.57 7.23
C VAL A 96 -15.15 1.23 6.57
N LEU A 97 -14.14 0.37 6.46
CA LEU A 97 -14.35 -0.99 6.01
C LEU A 97 -15.08 -1.77 7.11
N PRO A 98 -16.26 -2.35 6.83
CA PRO A 98 -16.92 -3.24 7.77
C PRO A 98 -16.06 -4.50 7.90
N ASN A 99 -15.19 -4.52 8.92
CA ASN A 99 -14.40 -5.69 9.23
C ASN A 99 -15.13 -6.47 10.32
N PRO A 100 -15.96 -7.49 9.98
CA PRO A 100 -16.54 -8.34 10.99
C PRO A 100 -15.40 -8.94 11.80
N ASN A 101 -15.40 -8.63 13.09
CA ASN A 101 -14.31 -8.95 13.99
C ASN A 101 -14.05 -10.47 13.91
N ARG A 102 -12.80 -10.95 14.02
CA ARG A 102 -12.49 -12.39 13.83
C ARG A 102 -13.41 -13.26 14.69
N LEU A 103 -13.75 -12.78 15.89
CA LEU A 103 -14.66 -13.41 16.84
C LEU A 103 -16.12 -13.51 16.36
N GLN A 104 -16.59 -12.55 15.56
CA GLN A 104 -17.93 -12.58 14.93
C GLN A 104 -18.00 -13.61 13.80
N ARG A 105 -16.87 -13.91 13.13
CA ARG A 105 -16.80 -14.91 12.06
C ARG A 105 -16.79 -16.36 12.56
N VAL A 106 -16.19 -16.62 13.73
CA VAL A 106 -16.08 -17.98 14.31
C VAL A 106 -17.21 -18.34 15.27
N GLY A 107 -18.25 -17.51 15.39
CA GLY A 107 -19.36 -17.77 16.32
C GLY A 107 -18.88 -17.87 17.78
N LEU A 108 -18.01 -16.95 18.21
CA LEU A 108 -17.48 -16.96 19.59
C LEU A 108 -18.61 -16.98 20.63
N MET A 109 -19.71 -16.27 20.36
CA MET A 109 -20.88 -16.25 21.23
C MET A 109 -21.46 -17.67 21.42
N THR A 110 -21.56 -18.46 20.35
CA THR A 110 -22.00 -19.86 20.41
C THR A 110 -21.08 -20.68 21.31
N ARG A 111 -19.75 -20.52 21.19
CA ARG A 111 -18.78 -21.21 22.05
C ARG A 111 -18.86 -20.81 23.52
N ILE A 112 -19.17 -19.55 23.81
CA ILE A 112 -19.38 -19.08 25.19
C ILE A 112 -20.64 -19.71 25.77
N PHE A 113 -21.74 -19.73 25.02
CA PHE A 113 -22.98 -20.38 25.45
C PHE A 113 -22.80 -21.89 25.68
N ASP A 114 -22.11 -22.59 24.78
CA ASP A 114 -21.78 -24.01 24.95
C ASP A 114 -20.97 -24.24 26.25
N GLY A 115 -19.96 -23.40 26.51
CA GLY A 115 -19.14 -23.49 27.71
C GLY A 115 -19.95 -23.31 29.00
N ILE A 116 -20.87 -22.34 29.02
CA ILE A 116 -21.78 -22.12 30.15
C ILE A 116 -22.71 -23.33 30.34
N PHE A 117 -23.23 -23.90 29.24
CA PHE A 117 -24.12 -25.06 29.28
C PHE A 117 -23.40 -26.30 29.83
N TYR A 118 -22.17 -26.58 29.40
CA TYR A 118 -21.36 -27.65 29.95
C TYR A 118 -21.07 -27.47 31.45
N LEU A 119 -20.83 -26.23 31.88
CA LEU A 119 -20.58 -25.92 33.30
C LEU A 119 -21.85 -26.10 34.15
N ALA A 120 -23.01 -25.74 33.61
CA ALA A 120 -24.30 -25.92 34.27
C ALA A 120 -24.67 -27.41 34.44
N LEU A 121 -24.23 -28.27 33.53
CA LEU A 121 -24.40 -29.73 33.61
C LEU A 121 -23.39 -30.42 34.54
N LEU A 122 -22.36 -29.70 35.00
CA LEU A 122 -21.34 -30.24 35.89
C LEU A 122 -21.69 -30.09 37.38
N VAL A 123 -22.76 -29.35 37.70
CA VAL A 123 -23.33 -29.14 39.05
C VAL A 123 -24.57 -30.00 39.22
#